data_AF-A0A933XND0-F1
#
_entry.id   AF-A0A933XND0-F1
#
_cell.length_a   1.000
_cell.length_b   1.000
_cell.length_c   1.000
_cell.angle_alpha   90.00
_cell.angle_beta   90.00
_cell.angle_gamma   90.00
#
_symmetry.space_group_name_H-M   'P 1'
#
loop_
_entity.id
_entity.type
_entity.pdbx_description
1 polymer ?
#
loop_
_entity_poly.entity_id
_entity_poly.type
_entity_poly.pdbx_seq_one_letter_code
_entity_poly.pdbx_strand_id
1 'polypeptide(L)' 'MSTERPSVTDPDLAAVGAALKRAAANARQLGLRTHTPVYVFKDGNIVDLLAEQQPQP' A
#
# COMPACT_ATOMS: atom_id res chain seq x y z
N MET A 1 -1.69 24.68 -6.74
CA MET A 1 -0.97 24.17 -5.55
C MET A 1 -0.21 22.93 -5.99
N SER A 2 1.08 23.09 -6.30
CA SER A 2 1.92 22.00 -6.79
C SER A 2 2.18 21.00 -5.66
N THR A 3 1.84 19.74 -5.84
CA THR A 3 2.06 18.65 -4.87
C THR A 3 3.51 18.18 -4.95
N GLU A 4 4.42 18.99 -4.44
CA GLU A 4 5.80 18.56 -4.25
C GLU A 4 5.81 17.48 -3.16
N ARG A 5 6.07 16.23 -3.57
CA ARG A 5 6.24 15.13 -2.62
C ARG A 5 7.55 15.42 -1.88
N PRO A 6 7.56 15.51 -0.54
CA PRO A 6 8.81 15.71 0.19
C PRO A 6 9.76 14.56 -0.17
N SER A 7 10.85 14.89 -0.86
CA SER A 7 11.89 13.92 -1.16
C SER A 7 12.62 13.66 0.15
N VAL A 8 12.64 12.41 0.59
CA VAL A 8 13.47 12.02 1.73
C VAL A 8 14.93 12.25 1.33
N THR A 9 15.54 13.28 1.91
CA THR A 9 16.92 13.71 1.64
C THR A 9 17.94 12.98 2.50
N ASP A 10 17.48 12.20 3.48
CA ASP A 10 18.32 11.36 4.31
C ASP A 10 18.86 10.17 3.47
N PRO A 11 20.19 10.06 3.31
CA PRO A 11 20.81 8.98 2.53
C PRO A 11 20.51 7.58 3.08
N ASP A 12 20.29 7.43 4.40
CA ASP A 12 19.94 6.15 5.01
C ASP A 12 18.52 5.72 4.64
N LEU A 13 17.66 6.68 4.30
CA LEU A 13 16.28 6.44 3.91
C LEU A 13 16.07 6.46 2.39
N ALA A 14 17.12 6.63 1.59
CA ALA A 14 17.05 6.73 0.13
C ALA A 14 16.35 5.50 -0.51
N ALA A 15 16.51 4.32 0.08
CA ALA A 15 15.92 3.07 -0.42
C ALA A 15 14.53 2.74 0.16
N VAL A 16 14.04 3.50 1.15
CA VAL A 16 12.82 3.16 1.90
C VAL A 16 11.60 3.14 1.00
N GLY A 17 11.47 4.10 0.07
CA GLY A 17 10.34 4.14 -0.86
C GLY A 17 10.24 2.87 -1.72
N ALA A 18 11.37 2.34 -2.18
CA ALA A 18 11.42 1.09 -2.95
C ALA A 18 11.11 -0.12 -2.08
N ALA A 19 11.58 -0.15 -0.83
CA ALA A 19 11.24 -1.20 0.13
C ALA A 19 9.74 -1.24 0.45
N LEU A 20 9.13 -0.07 0.72
CA LEU A 20 7.70 0.05 1.01
C LEU A 20 6.83 -0.40 -0.17
N LYS A 21 7.18 -0.03 -1.41
CA LYS A 21 6.47 -0.49 -2.61
C LYS A 21 6.49 -2.01 -2.75
N ARG A 22 7.64 -2.65 -2.51
CA ARG A 22 7.78 -4.11 -2.54
C ARG A 22 6.93 -4.77 -1.44
N ALA A 23 6.99 -4.23 -0.22
CA ALA A 23 6.19 -4.73 0.90
C ALA A 23 4.68 -4.64 0.60
N ALA A 24 4.22 -3.51 0.07
CA ALA A 24 2.82 -3.31 -0.32
C ALA A 24 2.37 -4.29 -1.42
N ALA A 25 3.20 -4.51 -2.45
CA ALA A 25 2.92 -5.47 -3.51
C ALA A 25 2.79 -6.90 -2.95
N ASN A 26 3.70 -7.30 -2.05
CA ASN A 26 3.66 -8.61 -1.41
C ASN A 26 2.43 -8.78 -0.51
N ALA A 27 2.08 -7.77 0.28
CA ALA A 27 0.89 -7.79 1.13
C ALA A 27 -0.39 -7.97 0.30
N ARG A 28 -0.50 -7.24 -0.82
CA ARG A 28 -1.62 -7.38 -1.76
C ARG A 28 -1.71 -8.79 -2.35
N GLN A 29 -0.58 -9.32 -2.85
CA GLN A 29 -0.54 -10.66 -3.44
C GLN A 29 -0.86 -11.75 -2.40
N LEU A 30 -0.35 -11.61 -1.17
CA LEU A 30 -0.65 -12.51 -0.06
C LEU A 30 -2.14 -12.48 0.26
N GLY A 31 -2.72 -11.29 0.46
CA GLY A 31 -4.13 -11.13 0.79
C GLY A 31 -5.06 -11.72 -0.27
N LEU A 32 -4.73 -11.57 -1.56
CA LEU A 32 -5.46 -12.23 -2.65
C LEU A 32 -5.38 -13.76 -2.55
N ARG A 33 -4.19 -14.32 -2.27
CA ARG A 33 -4.00 -15.77 -2.17
C ARG A 33 -4.72 -16.37 -0.95
N THR A 34 -4.74 -15.65 0.17
CA THR A 34 -5.27 -16.14 1.44
C THR A 34 -6.68 -15.66 1.74
N HIS A 35 -7.33 -14.95 0.80
CA HIS A 35 -8.63 -14.29 1.01
C HIS A 35 -8.63 -13.43 2.28
N THR A 36 -7.51 -12.76 2.54
CA THR A 36 -7.32 -11.90 3.71
C THR A 36 -7.45 -10.44 3.29
N PRO A 37 -8.29 -9.64 3.96
CA PRO A 37 -8.43 -8.22 3.70
C PRO A 37 -7.09 -7.46 3.79
N VAL A 38 -6.92 -6.42 2.98
CA VAL A 38 -5.74 -5.53 3.02
C VAL A 38 -6.21 -4.11 3.18
N TYR A 39 -6.18 -3.60 4.41
CA TYR A 39 -6.64 -2.26 4.72
C TYR A 39 -5.57 -1.20 4.42
N VAL A 40 -5.98 -0.11 3.76
CA VAL A 40 -5.15 1.07 3.53
C VAL A 40 -5.88 2.33 3.99
N PHE A 41 -5.11 3.34 4.40
CA PHE A 41 -5.66 4.66 4.65
C PHE A 41 -5.67 5.47 3.35
N LYS A 42 -6.86 5.85 2.89
CA LYS A 42 -7.07 6.60 1.65
C LYS A 42 -8.13 7.67 1.88
N ASP A 43 -7.78 8.91 1.57
CA ASP A 43 -8.69 10.07 1.65
C ASP A 43 -9.39 10.21 3.01
N GLY A 44 -8.65 9.98 4.11
CA GLY A 44 -9.19 10.07 5.47
C GLY A 44 -9.90 8.81 5.97
N ASN A 45 -10.03 7.78 5.13
CA ASN A 45 -10.81 6.58 5.43
C ASN A 45 -9.94 5.33 5.41
N ILE A 46 -10.32 4.33 6.20
CA ILE A 46 -9.76 2.97 6.10
C ILE A 46 -10.56 2.21 5.05
N VAL A 47 -9.89 1.73 4.01
CA VAL A 47 -10.50 1.02 2.88
C VAL A 47 -9.86 -0.35 2.74
N ASP A 48 -10.66 -1.40 2.57
CA ASP A 48 -10.15 -2.70 2.15
C ASP A 48 -9.83 -2.67 0.64
N LEU A 49 -8.56 -2.77 0.32
CA LEU A 49 -8.04 -2.71 -1.04
C LEU A 49 -8.43 -3.93 -1.89
N LEU A 50 -8.86 -5.02 -1.27
CA LEU A 50 -9.21 -6.27 -1.94
C LEU A 50 -10.72 -6.55 -2.00
N ALA A 51 -11.56 -5.67 -1.45
CA ALA A 51 -13.00 -5.89 -1.34
C ALA A 51 -13.70 -6.23 -2.66
N GLU A 52 -13.31 -5.61 -3.78
CA GLU A 52 -13.89 -5.87 -5.11
C GLU A 52 -13.33 -7.13 -5.78
N GLN A 53 -12.20 -7.64 -5.30
CA GLN A 53 -11.50 -8.78 -5.91
C GLN A 53 -11.83 -10.11 -5.22
N GLN A 54 -12.53 -10.05 -4.09
CA GLN A 54 -13.05 -11.22 -3.41
C GLN A 54 -14.42 -11.55 -4.03
N PRO A 55 -14.65 -12.79 -4.48
CA PRO A 55 -16.01 -13.24 -4.77
C PRO A 55 -16.82 -13.05 -3.50
N GLN A 56 -17.92 -12.30 -3.59
CA GLN A 56 -18.91 -12.24 -2.52
C GLN A 56 -19.29 -13.70 -2.16
N PRO A 57 -19.29 -14.07 -0.86
CA PRO A 57 -19.71 -15.41 -0.45
C PRO A 57 -21.17 -15.69 -0.80
#